data_AF-A0A6C0FEK5-F1
#
_entry.id   AF-A0A6C0FEK5-F1
#
_cell.length_a   1.000
_cell.length_b   1.000
_cell.length_c   1.000
_cell.angle_alpha   90.00
_cell.angle_beta   90.00
_cell.angle_gamma   90.00
#
_symmetry.space_group_name_H-M   'P 1'
#
loop_
_entity.id
_entity.type
_entity.pdbx_description
1 polymer ?
#
loop_
_entity_poly.entity_id
_entity_poly.type
_entity_poly.pdbx_seq_one_letter_code
_entity_poly.pdbx_strand_id
1 'polypeptide(L)'
;MSDSIFEITDYCLNKKNISFILKENIFKNYQEISNKYMDYNNATNKTINNAGNKTINNAGNKTINNAGNKTKNDFFIKEQDKLFWMLYIFENGYDNYIMLGKNTYVFEMKEKTKLIKKIKENKKDLKHFKIKISDIESDLLYSKKINITTLFILLTLKNINFLYYTENLIYQWKKNGNEKMFILKHDILDNIYFNEDKALTDEYFESLKQSRLLVDSLKKPVRGLSYYKVGDLKEMCKILKINIMKNAKKTFSKKELYEKIIQKIS
;
A
#
# COMPACT_ATOMS: atom_id res chain seq x y z
N MET A 1 8.27 -15.48 -48.86
CA MET A 1 7.33 -14.55 -48.20
C MET A 1 7.03 -14.94 -46.74
N SER A 2 7.59 -16.06 -46.23
CA SER A 2 7.40 -16.56 -44.86
C SER A 2 8.34 -15.95 -43.83
N ASP A 3 9.54 -15.52 -44.24
CA ASP A 3 10.63 -15.22 -43.29
C ASP A 3 10.46 -13.85 -42.63
N SER A 4 9.78 -12.92 -43.29
CA SER A 4 9.48 -11.58 -42.76
C SER A 4 8.42 -11.59 -41.66
N ILE A 5 7.48 -12.55 -41.67
CA ILE A 5 6.41 -12.61 -40.65
C ILE A 5 6.98 -13.13 -39.32
N PHE A 6 7.89 -14.11 -39.37
CA PHE A 6 8.52 -14.68 -38.17
C PHE A 6 9.42 -13.67 -37.44
N GLU A 7 10.18 -12.86 -38.16
CA GLU A 7 11.02 -11.79 -37.57
C GLU A 7 10.18 -10.68 -36.90
N ILE A 8 9.04 -10.32 -37.49
CA ILE A 8 8.11 -9.34 -36.90
C ILE A 8 7.49 -9.91 -35.61
N THR A 9 7.12 -11.20 -35.59
CA THR A 9 6.54 -11.81 -34.38
C THR A 9 7.53 -11.88 -33.23
N ASP A 10 8.79 -12.21 -33.46
CA ASP A 10 9.82 -12.24 -32.40
C ASP A 10 10.17 -10.84 -31.88
N TYR A 11 10.16 -9.84 -32.76
CA TYR A 11 10.34 -8.45 -32.35
C TYR A 11 9.14 -7.96 -31.52
N CYS A 12 7.90 -8.21 -31.94
CA CYS A 12 6.71 -7.74 -31.24
C CYS A 12 6.44 -8.49 -29.92
N LEU A 13 6.81 -9.78 -29.82
CA LEU A 13 6.51 -10.63 -28.66
C LEU A 13 7.66 -10.75 -27.65
N ASN A 14 8.76 -10.01 -27.85
CA ASN A 14 9.77 -9.91 -26.80
C ASN A 14 9.20 -9.17 -25.58
N LYS A 15 9.47 -9.71 -24.37
CA LYS A 15 9.07 -9.16 -23.06
C LYS A 15 9.25 -7.64 -22.93
N LYS A 16 10.30 -7.06 -23.53
CA LYS A 16 10.55 -5.61 -23.51
C LYS A 16 9.53 -4.83 -24.35
N ASN A 17 9.19 -5.32 -25.53
CA ASN A 17 8.24 -4.69 -26.44
C ASN A 17 6.80 -4.92 -25.98
N ILE A 18 6.48 -6.10 -25.44
CA ILE A 18 5.21 -6.35 -24.74
C ILE A 18 5.06 -5.38 -23.56
N SER A 19 6.09 -5.20 -22.72
CA SER A 19 6.03 -4.25 -21.60
C SER A 19 5.85 -2.81 -22.06
N PHE A 20 6.48 -2.40 -23.17
CA PHE A 20 6.32 -1.08 -23.75
C PHE A 20 4.90 -0.85 -24.30
N ILE A 21 4.38 -1.80 -25.08
CA ILE A 21 3.01 -1.77 -25.63
C ILE A 21 1.96 -1.80 -24.52
N LEU A 22 2.15 -2.61 -23.48
CA LEU A 22 1.26 -2.64 -22.32
C LEU A 22 1.30 -1.31 -21.57
N LYS A 23 2.49 -0.72 -21.35
CA LYS A 23 2.60 0.61 -20.74
C LYS A 23 1.87 1.65 -21.57
N GLU A 24 2.16 1.78 -22.86
CA GLU A 24 1.52 2.72 -23.78
C GLU A 24 -0.01 2.62 -23.76
N ASN A 25 -0.56 1.40 -23.85
CA ASN A 25 -2.00 1.19 -23.90
C ASN A 25 -2.68 1.35 -22.54
N ILE A 26 -2.02 0.97 -21.44
CA ILE A 26 -2.51 1.25 -20.08
C ILE A 26 -2.53 2.76 -19.85
N PHE A 27 -1.50 3.50 -20.27
CA PHE A 27 -1.44 4.96 -20.12
C PHE A 27 -2.44 5.71 -21.00
N LYS A 28 -2.68 5.27 -22.24
CA LYS A 28 -3.70 5.86 -23.14
C LYS A 28 -5.11 5.65 -22.61
N ASN A 29 -5.46 4.42 -22.24
CA ASN A 29 -6.76 4.11 -21.65
C ASN A 29 -6.98 4.89 -20.34
N TYR A 30 -5.92 5.05 -19.56
CA TYR A 30 -5.94 5.84 -18.32
C TYR A 30 -6.17 7.34 -18.56
N GLN A 31 -5.55 7.96 -19.58
CA GLN A 31 -5.83 9.36 -19.92
C GLN A 31 -7.26 9.57 -20.41
N GLU A 32 -7.80 8.63 -21.19
CA GLU A 32 -9.19 8.70 -21.66
C GLU A 32 -10.18 8.61 -20.49
N ILE A 33 -9.95 7.73 -19.51
CA ILE A 33 -10.76 7.62 -18.29
C ILE A 33 -10.64 8.90 -17.45
N SER A 34 -9.42 9.43 -17.28
CA SER A 34 -9.18 10.67 -16.53
C SER A 34 -9.91 11.86 -17.16
N ASN A 35 -9.87 11.98 -18.49
CA ASN A 35 -10.56 13.06 -19.20
C ASN A 35 -12.08 12.95 -19.04
N LYS A 36 -12.62 11.72 -19.16
CA LYS A 36 -14.06 11.47 -18.98
C LYS A 36 -14.55 11.81 -17.57
N TYR A 37 -13.72 11.60 -16.55
CA TYR A 37 -14.04 11.95 -15.16
C TYR A 37 -14.00 13.48 -14.92
N MET A 38 -13.07 14.18 -15.56
CA MET A 38 -13.00 15.65 -15.52
C MET A 38 -14.19 16.29 -16.24
N ASP A 39 -14.60 15.74 -17.37
CA ASP A 39 -15.77 16.22 -18.13
C ASP A 39 -17.08 16.02 -17.36
N TYR A 40 -17.23 14.87 -16.68
CA TYR A 40 -18.38 14.59 -15.81
C TYR A 40 -18.50 15.61 -14.67
N ASN A 41 -17.40 15.90 -13.97
CA ASN A 41 -17.39 16.86 -12.86
C ASN A 41 -17.63 18.31 -13.32
N ASN A 42 -17.16 18.67 -14.52
CA ASN A 42 -17.44 19.98 -15.11
C ASN A 42 -18.92 20.10 -15.51
N ALA A 43 -19.53 19.03 -16.01
CA ALA A 43 -20.95 19.00 -16.33
C ALA A 43 -21.83 19.12 -15.07
N THR A 44 -21.52 18.38 -14.00
CA THR A 44 -22.28 18.45 -12.72
C THR A 44 -22.15 19.81 -12.04
N ASN A 45 -20.97 20.43 -12.06
CA ASN A 45 -20.79 21.78 -11.53
C ASN A 45 -21.54 22.86 -12.35
N LYS A 46 -21.70 22.65 -13.66
CA LYS A 46 -22.53 23.52 -14.52
C LYS A 46 -24.02 23.39 -14.21
N THR A 47 -24.50 22.19 -13.84
CA THR A 47 -25.91 21.97 -13.46
C THR A 47 -26.23 22.51 -12.07
N ILE A 48 -25.30 22.43 -11.11
CA ILE A 48 -25.48 22.93 -9.74
C ILE A 48 -25.49 24.47 -9.70
N ASN A 49 -24.64 25.13 -10.51
CA ASN A 49 -24.61 26.60 -10.58
C ASN A 49 -25.85 27.20 -11.26
N ASN A 50 -26.61 26.41 -12.02
CA ASN A 50 -27.88 26.84 -12.63
C ASN A 50 -29.12 26.53 -11.77
N ALA A 51 -28.99 25.73 -10.70
CA ALA A 51 -30.10 25.35 -9.80
C ALA A 51 -30.16 26.20 -8.51
N GLY A 52 -29.22 27.14 -8.32
CA GLY A 52 -29.21 28.10 -7.22
C GLY A 52 -30.16 29.27 -7.41
N ASN A 53 -31.46 29.01 -7.56
CA ASN A 53 -32.53 29.97 -7.23
C ASN A 53 -33.92 29.32 -7.37
N LYS A 54 -34.38 28.63 -6.32
CA LYS A 54 -35.79 28.61 -5.85
C LYS A 54 -35.96 27.69 -4.64
N THR A 55 -36.17 28.33 -3.49
CA THR A 55 -37.06 28.01 -2.36
C THR A 55 -37.22 26.58 -1.83
N ILE A 56 -36.93 26.50 -0.52
CA ILE A 56 -37.18 25.46 0.48
C ILE A 56 -38.67 25.06 0.55
N ASN A 57 -38.98 23.76 0.77
CA ASN A 57 -39.98 23.27 1.73
C ASN A 57 -39.96 21.73 1.91
N ASN A 58 -40.20 21.33 3.17
CA ASN A 58 -40.12 19.98 3.78
C ASN A 58 -41.04 18.89 3.18
N ALA A 59 -40.57 17.64 3.19
CA ALA A 59 -41.38 16.44 3.51
C ALA A 59 -40.49 15.20 3.74
N GLY A 60 -40.93 14.32 4.65
CA GLY A 60 -40.14 13.26 5.29
C GLY A 60 -39.78 12.02 4.46
N ASN A 61 -38.84 11.27 5.05
CA ASN A 61 -38.51 9.85 4.92
C ASN A 61 -38.51 9.19 3.53
N LYS A 62 -37.30 8.85 3.07
CA LYS A 62 -37.03 7.54 2.45
C LYS A 62 -35.62 7.08 2.80
N THR A 63 -35.55 5.98 3.55
CA THR A 63 -34.39 5.10 3.70
C THR A 63 -33.82 4.76 2.33
N ILE A 64 -32.59 5.18 2.06
CA ILE A 64 -31.80 4.69 0.93
C ILE A 64 -30.89 3.59 1.46
N ASN A 65 -31.40 2.36 1.38
CA ASN A 65 -30.57 1.18 1.35
C ASN A 65 -29.84 1.17 0.01
N ASN A 66 -28.57 1.60 -0.02
CA ASN A 66 -27.72 1.34 -1.18
C ASN A 66 -26.83 0.13 -0.89
N ALA A 67 -27.29 -0.98 -1.49
CA ALA A 67 -26.58 -2.22 -1.67
C ALA A 67 -25.21 -2.00 -2.32
N GLY A 68 -24.32 -2.93 -2.01
CA GLY A 68 -22.90 -2.86 -2.32
C GLY A 68 -22.60 -2.65 -3.80
N ASN A 69 -21.74 -1.69 -4.04
CA ASN A 69 -20.76 -1.72 -5.11
C ASN A 69 -19.48 -1.14 -4.53
N LYS A 70 -18.65 -2.02 -3.93
CA LYS A 70 -17.25 -1.68 -3.62
C LYS A 70 -16.51 -1.55 -4.95
N THR A 71 -16.62 -0.39 -5.57
CA THR A 71 -15.66 0.05 -6.57
C THR A 71 -14.31 0.08 -5.87
N LYS A 72 -13.31 -0.60 -6.44
CA LYS A 72 -11.91 -0.28 -6.13
C LYS A 72 -11.79 1.23 -6.39
N ASN A 73 -11.73 2.03 -5.32
CA ASN A 73 -11.35 3.42 -5.47
C ASN A 73 -9.86 3.42 -5.77
N ASP A 74 -9.52 3.26 -7.05
CA ASP A 74 -8.17 3.43 -7.55
C ASP A 74 -7.85 4.93 -7.50
N PHE A 75 -7.56 5.42 -6.29
CA PHE A 75 -7.10 6.78 -6.07
C PHE A 75 -5.77 6.97 -6.77
N PHE A 76 -5.72 7.91 -7.72
CA PHE A 76 -4.47 8.23 -8.38
C PHE A 76 -3.74 9.34 -7.65
N ILE A 77 -2.55 9.01 -7.16
CA ILE A 77 -1.60 9.95 -6.56
C ILE A 77 -0.57 10.33 -7.62
N LYS A 78 -0.52 11.62 -7.96
CA LYS A 78 0.36 12.18 -9.00
C LYS A 78 1.79 12.38 -8.52
N GLU A 79 1.96 12.60 -7.22
CA GLU A 79 3.22 13.00 -6.61
C GLU A 79 4.16 11.80 -6.43
N GLN A 80 5.46 12.11 -6.36
CA GLN A 80 6.50 11.09 -6.20
C GLN A 80 6.40 10.40 -4.84
N ASP A 81 6.06 11.14 -3.79
CA ASP A 81 5.95 10.62 -2.44
C ASP A 81 4.59 9.98 -2.15
N LYS A 82 4.35 8.84 -2.80
CA LYS A 82 3.07 8.12 -2.70
C LYS A 82 2.70 7.76 -1.26
N LEU A 83 3.68 7.41 -0.41
CA LEU A 83 3.42 7.00 0.97
C LEU A 83 2.92 8.17 1.83
N PHE A 84 3.54 9.35 1.68
CA PHE A 84 3.06 10.56 2.36
C PHE A 84 1.62 10.88 1.95
N TRP A 85 1.33 10.85 0.65
CA TRP A 85 0.01 11.19 0.14
C TRP A 85 -1.05 10.15 0.47
N MET A 86 -0.71 8.85 0.52
CA MET A 86 -1.61 7.82 1.03
C MET A 86 -2.03 8.09 2.48
N LEU A 87 -1.11 8.53 3.34
CA LEU A 87 -1.42 8.92 4.72
C LEU A 87 -2.31 10.17 4.75
N TYR A 88 -1.99 11.19 3.95
CA TYR A 88 -2.80 12.41 3.88
C TYR A 88 -4.24 12.13 3.43
N ILE A 89 -4.41 11.35 2.37
CA ILE A 89 -5.73 10.94 1.84
C ILE A 89 -6.48 10.10 2.88
N PHE A 90 -5.79 9.21 3.61
CA PHE A 90 -6.41 8.44 4.67
C PHE A 90 -6.97 9.31 5.80
N GLU A 91 -6.31 10.41 6.15
CA GLU A 91 -6.77 11.30 7.23
C GLU A 91 -7.80 12.34 6.77
N ASN A 92 -7.66 12.84 5.55
CA ASN A 92 -8.40 14.02 5.08
C ASN A 92 -9.37 13.71 3.93
N GLY A 93 -9.34 12.51 3.38
CA GLY A 93 -10.12 12.13 2.20
C GLY A 93 -9.47 12.57 0.88
N TYR A 94 -9.90 11.94 -0.20
CA TYR A 94 -9.35 12.18 -1.54
C TYR A 94 -9.74 13.54 -2.11
N ASP A 95 -10.93 14.05 -1.81
CA ASP A 95 -11.41 15.35 -2.30
C ASP A 95 -10.50 16.49 -1.82
N ASN A 96 -10.09 16.45 -0.55
CA ASN A 96 -9.15 17.42 0.02
C ASN A 96 -7.77 17.36 -0.63
N TYR A 97 -7.36 16.20 -1.14
CA TYR A 97 -6.12 16.08 -1.92
C TYR A 97 -6.28 16.73 -3.30
N ILE A 98 -7.39 16.47 -4.00
CA ILE A 98 -7.67 17.07 -5.31
C ILE A 98 -7.76 18.60 -5.23
N MET A 99 -8.36 19.14 -4.15
CA MET A 99 -8.50 20.58 -3.93
C MET A 99 -7.17 21.33 -3.78
N LEU A 100 -6.07 20.66 -3.43
CA LEU A 100 -4.74 21.30 -3.32
C LEU A 100 -4.23 21.82 -4.67
N GLY A 101 -4.62 21.17 -5.77
CA GLY A 101 -4.31 21.61 -7.13
C GLY A 101 -2.82 21.84 -7.38
N LYS A 102 -2.43 23.09 -7.61
CA LYS A 102 -1.02 23.47 -7.88
C LYS A 102 -0.18 23.67 -6.61
N ASN A 103 -0.82 23.79 -5.45
CA ASN A 103 -0.15 24.08 -4.17
C ASN A 103 0.36 22.83 -3.45
N THR A 104 0.19 21.66 -4.06
CA THR A 104 0.46 20.34 -3.47
C THR A 104 1.90 20.21 -2.94
N TYR A 105 2.90 20.70 -3.68
CA TYR A 105 4.30 20.67 -3.23
C TYR A 105 4.55 21.56 -2.01
N VAL A 106 4.06 22.81 -2.04
CA VAL A 106 4.21 23.76 -0.93
C VAL A 106 3.51 23.23 0.32
N PHE A 107 2.34 22.63 0.13
CA PHE A 107 1.58 21.98 1.19
C PHE A 107 2.34 20.80 1.79
N GLU A 108 2.87 19.88 0.97
CA GLU A 108 3.68 18.74 1.41
C GLU A 108 4.84 19.17 2.31
N MET A 109 5.61 20.17 1.87
CA MET A 109 6.76 20.67 2.64
C MET A 109 6.34 21.28 3.98
N LYS A 110 5.23 22.02 3.99
CA LYS A 110 4.66 22.60 5.21
C LYS A 110 4.21 21.52 6.18
N GLU A 111 3.51 20.49 5.70
CA GLU A 111 3.05 19.38 6.53
C GLU A 111 4.21 18.52 7.06
N LYS A 112 5.19 18.18 6.22
CA LYS A 112 6.40 17.46 6.66
C LYS A 112 7.15 18.22 7.75
N THR A 113 7.26 19.55 7.63
CA THR A 113 7.85 20.41 8.66
C THR A 113 7.07 20.36 9.98
N LYS A 114 5.74 20.34 9.93
CA LYS A 114 4.89 20.18 11.13
C LYS A 114 5.08 18.82 11.78
N LEU A 115 5.13 17.75 10.98
CA LEU A 115 5.35 16.38 11.47
C LEU A 115 6.68 16.26 12.21
N ILE A 116 7.74 16.90 11.72
CA ILE A 116 9.05 16.93 12.39
C ILE A 116 8.96 17.57 13.78
N LYS A 117 8.27 18.70 13.91
CA LYS A 117 8.06 19.34 15.23
C LYS A 117 7.35 18.38 16.18
N LYS A 118 6.29 17.74 15.71
CA LYS A 118 5.50 16.77 16.50
C LYS A 118 6.31 15.53 16.89
N ILE A 119 7.19 15.04 16.02
CA ILE A 119 8.14 13.94 16.32
C ILE A 119 9.10 14.37 17.44
N LYS A 120 9.62 15.60 17.38
CA LYS A 120 10.54 16.15 18.41
C LYS A 120 9.88 16.34 19.77
N GLU A 121 8.57 16.58 19.81
CA GLU A 121 7.80 16.70 21.06
C GLU A 121 7.49 15.32 21.67
N ASN A 122 7.23 14.31 20.83
CA ASN A 122 6.77 12.98 21.27
C ASN A 122 7.86 11.89 21.24
N LYS A 123 9.13 12.27 21.46
CA LYS A 123 10.28 11.34 21.34
C LYS A 123 10.18 10.09 22.21
N LYS A 124 9.56 10.20 23.39
CA LYS A 124 9.45 9.10 24.35
C LYS A 124 8.62 7.95 23.79
N ASP A 125 7.55 8.27 23.06
CA ASP A 125 6.62 7.28 22.52
C ASP A 125 7.23 6.50 21.35
N LEU A 126 8.22 7.09 20.66
CA LEU A 126 8.87 6.50 19.49
C LEU A 126 10.08 5.61 19.81
N LYS A 127 10.45 5.47 21.10
CA LYS A 127 11.63 4.70 21.53
C LYS A 127 11.61 3.23 21.08
N HIS A 128 10.43 2.63 20.93
CA HIS A 128 10.28 1.23 20.57
C HIS A 128 10.71 0.91 19.13
N PHE A 129 10.72 1.89 18.23
CA PHE A 129 11.19 1.70 16.86
C PHE A 129 12.71 1.60 16.73
N LYS A 130 13.48 1.95 17.76
CA LYS A 130 14.96 1.92 17.77
C LYS A 130 15.60 2.67 16.59
N ILE A 131 15.03 3.83 16.22
CA ILE A 131 15.50 4.68 15.13
C ILE A 131 15.94 6.04 15.68
N LYS A 132 16.99 6.60 15.09
CA LYS A 132 17.45 7.94 15.45
C LYS A 132 16.52 8.96 14.81
N ILE A 133 16.13 9.96 15.59
CA ILE A 133 15.23 11.01 15.13
C ILE A 133 15.84 11.81 13.97
N SER A 134 17.16 12.02 13.99
CA SER A 134 17.91 12.63 12.88
C SER A 134 17.64 11.96 11.54
N ASP A 135 17.52 10.62 11.53
CA ASP A 135 17.35 9.85 10.31
C ASP A 135 15.94 10.07 9.75
N ILE A 136 14.95 10.20 10.63
CA ILE A 136 13.55 10.47 10.27
C ILE A 136 13.39 11.90 9.76
N GLU A 137 14.03 12.87 10.42
CA GLU A 137 14.06 14.27 9.98
C GLU A 137 14.68 14.40 8.60
N SER A 138 15.81 13.73 8.38
CA SER A 138 16.49 13.71 7.09
C SER A 138 15.61 13.09 6.00
N ASP A 139 14.93 11.98 6.31
CA ASP A 139 14.04 11.32 5.36
C ASP A 139 12.82 12.17 5.01
N LEU A 140 12.27 12.92 5.97
CA LEU A 140 11.15 13.81 5.71
C LEU A 140 11.56 15.05 4.91
N LEU A 141 12.72 15.66 5.18
CA LEU A 141 13.10 16.93 4.54
C LEU A 141 13.79 16.76 3.19
N TYR A 142 14.65 15.75 3.07
CA TYR A 142 15.60 15.66 1.95
C TYR A 142 15.29 14.50 0.99
N SER A 143 14.62 13.44 1.45
CA SER A 143 14.25 12.33 0.56
C SER A 143 13.12 12.75 -0.39
N LYS A 144 13.23 12.36 -1.67
CA LYS A 144 12.17 12.56 -2.68
C LYS A 144 10.86 11.82 -2.35
N LYS A 145 10.98 10.72 -1.60
CA LYS A 145 9.87 9.90 -1.11
C LYS A 145 10.24 9.38 0.28
N ILE A 146 9.30 9.40 1.22
CA ILE A 146 9.56 8.79 2.53
C ILE A 146 9.71 7.29 2.40
N ASN A 147 10.49 6.70 3.29
CA ASN A 147 10.58 5.26 3.40
C ASN A 147 9.42 4.68 4.25
N ILE A 148 9.23 3.37 4.15
CA ILE A 148 8.17 2.65 4.88
C ILE A 148 8.28 2.79 6.40
N THR A 149 9.49 2.91 6.92
CA THR A 149 9.75 3.03 8.34
C THR A 149 9.31 4.39 8.87
N THR A 150 9.60 5.45 8.11
CA THR A 150 9.11 6.81 8.37
C THR A 150 7.58 6.82 8.38
N LEU A 151 6.92 6.17 7.42
CA LEU A 151 5.45 6.06 7.41
C LEU A 151 4.91 5.41 8.69
N PHE A 152 5.48 4.29 9.15
CA PHE A 152 5.03 3.62 10.37
C PHE A 152 5.17 4.50 11.62
N ILE A 153 6.24 5.29 11.69
CA ILE A 153 6.43 6.28 12.75
C ILE A 153 5.34 7.35 12.67
N LEU A 154 5.03 7.87 11.48
CA LEU A 154 3.97 8.87 11.30
C LEU A 154 2.59 8.33 11.71
N LEU A 155 2.26 7.09 11.33
CA LEU A 155 1.02 6.41 11.72
C LEU A 155 0.93 6.26 13.25
N THR A 156 2.03 5.84 13.88
CA THR A 156 2.11 5.71 15.34
C THR A 156 1.90 7.06 16.04
N LEU A 157 2.57 8.11 15.56
CA LEU A 157 2.47 9.48 16.09
C LEU A 157 1.04 10.03 15.99
N LYS A 158 0.29 9.60 14.98
CA LYS A 158 -1.11 9.97 14.76
C LYS A 158 -2.10 9.06 15.48
N ASN A 159 -1.62 8.10 16.28
CA ASN A 159 -2.41 7.03 16.86
C ASN A 159 -3.28 6.36 15.80
N ILE A 160 -2.67 5.79 14.76
CA ILE A 160 -3.33 5.01 13.72
C ILE A 160 -2.73 3.61 13.73
N ASN A 161 -3.55 2.58 13.92
CA ASN A 161 -3.11 1.19 13.80
C ASN A 161 -2.76 0.89 12.35
N PHE A 162 -1.86 -0.04 12.09
CA PHE A 162 -1.54 -0.38 10.71
C PHE A 162 -1.23 -1.87 10.51
N LEU A 163 -1.53 -2.31 9.29
CA LEU A 163 -1.21 -3.62 8.78
C LEU A 163 -0.44 -3.44 7.48
N TYR A 164 0.81 -3.87 7.46
CA TYR A 164 1.62 -3.95 6.26
C TYR A 164 1.72 -5.41 5.83
N TYR A 165 1.60 -5.69 4.54
CA TYR A 165 1.85 -7.04 4.04
C TYR A 165 2.39 -7.04 2.61
N THR A 166 3.11 -8.11 2.31
CA THR A 166 3.67 -8.41 0.99
C THR A 166 3.05 -9.71 0.47
N GLU A 167 3.63 -10.33 -0.56
CA GLU A 167 3.22 -11.67 -0.98
C GLU A 167 3.40 -12.71 0.15
N ASN A 168 4.49 -12.60 0.92
CA ASN A 168 4.94 -13.66 1.84
C ASN A 168 4.90 -13.26 3.33
N LEU A 169 4.80 -11.97 3.64
CA LEU A 169 4.94 -11.44 5.01
C LEU A 169 3.76 -10.57 5.41
N ILE A 170 3.47 -10.55 6.71
CA ILE A 170 2.55 -9.64 7.38
C ILE A 170 3.29 -9.01 8.56
N TYR A 171 3.21 -7.69 8.69
CA TYR A 171 3.65 -6.93 9.84
C TYR A 171 2.48 -6.08 10.35
N GLN A 172 2.18 -6.18 11.63
CA GLN A 172 1.05 -5.48 12.24
C GLN A 172 1.52 -4.69 13.46
N TRP A 173 0.97 -3.49 13.60
CA TRP A 173 1.05 -2.71 14.82
C TRP A 173 -0.34 -2.26 15.23
N LYS A 174 -0.72 -2.57 16.47
CA LYS A 174 -2.00 -2.23 17.06
C LYS A 174 -1.78 -1.68 18.47
N LYS A 175 -2.42 -0.57 18.77
CA LYS A 175 -2.58 -0.03 20.12
C LYS A 175 -4.03 -0.23 20.54
N ASN A 176 -4.24 -0.80 21.73
CA ASN A 176 -5.57 -1.09 22.26
C ASN A 176 -6.40 0.20 22.38
N GLY A 177 -7.70 0.11 22.09
CA GLY A 177 -8.65 1.22 22.19
C GLY A 177 -8.72 2.14 20.97
N ASN A 178 -8.11 1.77 19.84
CA ASN A 178 -8.19 2.51 18.59
C ASN A 178 -8.72 1.63 17.45
N GLU A 179 -9.68 2.16 16.70
CA GLU A 179 -10.35 1.45 15.60
C GLU A 179 -9.78 1.81 14.22
N LYS A 180 -9.09 2.95 14.10
CA LYS A 180 -8.52 3.38 12.81
C LYS A 180 -7.37 2.45 12.41
N MET A 181 -7.52 1.81 11.24
CA MET A 181 -6.55 0.89 10.67
C MET A 181 -6.12 1.35 9.29
N PHE A 182 -4.82 1.50 9.09
CA PHE A 182 -4.20 1.76 7.80
C PHE A 182 -3.65 0.45 7.22
N ILE A 183 -4.21 -0.03 6.11
CA ILE A 183 -3.80 -1.28 5.49
C ILE A 183 -2.95 -0.98 4.26
N LEU A 184 -1.71 -1.45 4.27
CA LEU A 184 -0.73 -1.20 3.22
C LEU A 184 -0.25 -2.50 2.60
N LYS A 185 -0.64 -2.73 1.36
CA LYS A 185 -0.06 -3.78 0.52
C LYS A 185 1.20 -3.24 -0.15
N HIS A 186 2.27 -4.01 -0.14
CA HIS A 186 3.49 -3.71 -0.88
C HIS A 186 3.80 -4.84 -1.86
N ASP A 187 3.76 -4.49 -3.15
CA ASP A 187 4.33 -5.30 -4.21
C ASP A 187 5.83 -5.05 -4.27
N ILE A 188 6.61 -6.03 -3.80
CA ILE A 188 8.07 -5.93 -3.71
C ILE A 188 8.71 -5.88 -5.10
N LEU A 189 8.15 -6.60 -6.08
CA LEU A 189 8.76 -6.77 -7.40
C LEU A 189 8.81 -5.43 -8.15
N ASP A 190 7.69 -4.72 -8.15
CA ASP A 190 7.57 -3.40 -8.78
C ASP A 190 7.83 -2.24 -7.81
N ASN A 191 8.02 -2.54 -6.51
CA ASN A 191 8.15 -1.56 -5.42
C ASN A 191 6.97 -0.56 -5.40
N ILE A 192 5.75 -1.11 -5.53
CA ILE A 192 4.49 -0.35 -5.55
C ILE A 192 3.71 -0.61 -4.28
N TYR A 193 3.20 0.48 -3.70
CA TYR A 193 2.35 0.44 -2.52
C TYR A 193 0.90 0.67 -2.91
N PHE A 194 0.00 -0.02 -2.21
CA PHE A 194 -1.44 0.15 -2.35
C PHE A 194 -2.05 0.29 -0.96
N ASN A 195 -2.80 1.37 -0.74
CA ASN A 195 -3.64 1.49 0.44
C ASN A 195 -4.93 0.71 0.19
N GLU A 196 -5.24 -0.25 1.05
CA GLU A 196 -6.52 -0.95 0.96
C GLU A 196 -7.58 -0.22 1.79
N ASP A 197 -8.57 0.34 1.10
CA ASP A 197 -9.77 0.91 1.71
C ASP A 197 -10.74 -0.19 2.15
N LYS A 198 -10.28 -1.01 3.10
CA LYS A 198 -11.06 -2.08 3.72
C LYS A 198 -10.99 -1.94 5.23
N ALA A 199 -12.13 -2.12 5.88
CA ALA A 199 -12.12 -2.43 7.30
C ALA A 199 -11.34 -3.73 7.52
N LEU A 200 -10.39 -3.74 8.46
CA LEU A 200 -9.70 -4.96 8.86
C LEU A 200 -10.64 -5.79 9.72
N THR A 201 -11.37 -6.71 9.10
CA THR A 201 -12.13 -7.74 9.82
C THR A 201 -11.20 -8.87 10.27
N ASP A 202 -11.60 -9.59 11.31
CA ASP A 202 -10.85 -10.76 11.78
C ASP A 202 -10.74 -11.83 10.67
N GLU A 203 -11.83 -12.06 9.94
CA GLU A 203 -11.85 -12.96 8.78
C GLU A 203 -10.82 -12.55 7.72
N TYR A 204 -10.71 -11.25 7.43
CA TYR A 204 -9.73 -10.78 6.45
C TYR A 204 -8.30 -11.00 6.96
N PHE A 205 -8.04 -10.73 8.23
CA PHE A 205 -6.73 -10.96 8.83
C PHE A 205 -6.34 -12.45 8.85
N GLU A 206 -7.28 -13.35 9.17
CA GLU A 206 -7.04 -14.80 9.10
C GLU A 206 -6.78 -15.25 7.66
N SER A 207 -7.51 -14.72 6.68
CA SER A 207 -7.28 -15.04 5.27
C SER A 207 -5.85 -14.68 4.81
N LEU A 208 -5.29 -13.57 5.31
CA LEU A 208 -3.92 -13.17 4.99
C LEU A 208 -2.90 -14.15 5.59
N LYS A 209 -3.14 -14.62 6.82
CA LYS A 209 -2.24 -15.53 7.56
C LYS A 209 -2.18 -16.94 6.96
N GLN A 210 -3.16 -17.35 6.16
CA GLN A 210 -3.14 -18.66 5.49
C GLN A 210 -1.97 -18.82 4.50
N SER A 211 -1.45 -17.72 3.96
CA SER A 211 -0.38 -17.76 2.94
C SER A 211 0.81 -16.86 3.26
N ARG A 212 0.89 -16.29 4.46
CA ARG A 212 1.92 -15.31 4.84
C ARG A 212 2.37 -15.51 6.27
N LEU A 213 3.64 -15.22 6.50
CA LEU A 213 4.22 -15.24 7.83
C LEU A 213 3.94 -13.92 8.55
N LEU A 214 3.36 -14.00 9.74
CA LEU A 214 3.32 -12.87 10.66
C LEU A 214 4.71 -12.67 11.25
N VAL A 215 5.24 -11.44 11.16
CA VAL A 215 6.58 -11.10 11.65
C VAL A 215 6.55 -9.96 12.64
N ASP A 216 7.50 -9.97 13.58
CA ASP A 216 7.67 -8.91 14.58
C ASP A 216 8.48 -7.72 14.06
N SER A 217 9.27 -7.91 12.99
CA SER A 217 10.21 -6.91 12.48
C SER A 217 10.44 -7.08 10.99
N LEU A 218 10.31 -5.99 10.23
CA LEU A 218 10.65 -6.00 8.80
C LEU A 218 12.17 -6.06 8.53
N LYS A 219 13.00 -5.59 9.47
CA LYS A 219 14.47 -5.64 9.31
C LYS A 219 15.02 -7.06 9.48
N LYS A 220 14.36 -7.87 10.31
CA LYS A 220 14.69 -9.27 10.56
C LYS A 220 13.40 -10.09 10.60
N PRO A 221 12.78 -10.37 9.43
CA PRO A 221 11.48 -11.03 9.35
C PRO A 221 11.47 -12.42 9.97
N VAL A 222 12.58 -13.15 9.82
CA VAL A 222 12.80 -14.47 10.41
C VAL A 222 13.97 -14.38 11.39
N ARG A 223 13.77 -14.93 12.59
CA ARG A 223 14.81 -14.96 13.63
C ARG A 223 15.95 -15.92 13.25
N GLY A 224 17.05 -15.91 13.98
CA GLY A 224 18.17 -16.82 13.69
C GLY A 224 17.75 -18.31 13.75
N LEU A 225 18.44 -19.16 12.98
CA LEU A 225 18.18 -20.61 12.89
C LEU A 225 18.07 -21.32 14.25
N SER A 226 18.79 -20.86 15.26
CA SER A 226 18.77 -21.41 16.63
C SER A 226 17.44 -21.21 17.34
N TYR A 227 16.65 -20.20 16.96
CA TYR A 227 15.36 -19.88 17.58
C TYR A 227 14.28 -20.92 17.26
N TYR A 228 14.32 -21.51 16.06
CA TYR A 228 13.26 -22.39 15.56
C TYR A 228 13.57 -23.85 15.82
N LYS A 229 12.55 -24.66 16.10
CA LYS A 229 12.60 -26.12 15.99
C LYS A 229 12.33 -26.54 14.54
N VAL A 230 12.61 -27.80 14.21
CA VAL A 230 12.34 -28.34 12.86
C VAL A 230 10.83 -28.30 12.53
N GLY A 231 9.97 -28.52 13.53
CA GLY A 231 8.51 -28.41 13.39
C GLY A 231 8.09 -27.02 12.93
N ASP A 232 8.54 -25.98 13.64
CA ASP A 232 8.26 -24.57 13.32
C ASP A 232 8.62 -24.24 11.86
N LEU A 233 9.81 -24.69 11.40
CA LEU A 233 10.23 -24.45 10.01
C LEU A 233 9.35 -25.19 9.00
N LYS A 234 8.88 -26.40 9.31
CA LYS A 234 7.94 -27.13 8.44
C LYS A 234 6.58 -26.43 8.35
N GLU A 235 6.09 -25.87 9.45
CA GLU A 235 4.86 -25.06 9.46
C GLU A 235 5.01 -23.80 8.63
N MET A 236 6.13 -23.08 8.77
CA MET A 236 6.43 -21.91 7.93
C MET A 236 6.50 -22.29 6.44
N CYS A 237 7.14 -23.41 6.10
CA CYS A 237 7.15 -23.93 4.73
C CYS A 237 5.74 -24.25 4.22
N LYS A 238 4.86 -24.81 5.06
CA LYS A 238 3.46 -25.08 4.69
C LYS A 238 2.70 -23.80 4.35
N ILE A 239 2.83 -22.76 5.19
CA ILE A 239 2.21 -21.44 4.96
C ILE A 239 2.72 -20.82 3.66
N LEU A 240 4.03 -20.84 3.44
CA LEU A 240 4.68 -20.30 2.25
C LEU A 240 4.59 -21.20 1.00
N LYS A 241 3.92 -22.35 1.11
CA LYS A 241 3.82 -23.38 0.06
C LYS A 241 5.19 -23.82 -0.50
N ILE A 242 6.20 -23.92 0.37
CA ILE A 242 7.54 -24.41 0.06
C ILE A 242 7.56 -25.93 0.20
N ASN A 243 8.08 -26.63 -0.81
CA ASN A 243 8.28 -28.08 -0.73
C ASN A 243 9.35 -28.43 0.33
N ILE A 244 8.98 -29.33 1.26
CA ILE A 244 9.84 -29.81 2.34
C ILE A 244 10.64 -31.08 1.97
N MET A 245 10.32 -31.73 0.85
CA MET A 245 10.96 -32.97 0.40
C MET A 245 12.11 -32.66 -0.55
N LYS A 246 13.29 -33.22 -0.26
CA LYS A 246 14.47 -33.17 -1.16
C LYS A 246 14.35 -34.22 -2.26
N ASN A 247 13.81 -35.39 -1.91
CA ASN A 247 13.42 -36.46 -2.84
C ASN A 247 12.27 -37.27 -2.21
N ALA A 248 11.78 -38.32 -2.88
CA ALA A 248 10.64 -39.11 -2.42
C ALA A 248 10.76 -39.69 -0.99
N LYS A 249 11.98 -39.85 -0.45
CA LYS A 249 12.23 -40.49 0.85
C LYS A 249 12.87 -39.57 1.90
N LYS A 250 13.38 -38.40 1.51
CA LYS A 250 14.20 -37.54 2.39
C LYS A 250 13.68 -36.11 2.41
N THR A 251 13.43 -35.59 3.60
CA THR A 251 13.13 -34.17 3.82
C THR A 251 14.40 -33.33 3.82
N PHE A 252 14.27 -32.04 3.50
CA PHE A 252 15.34 -31.07 3.74
C PHE A 252 15.75 -31.05 5.22
N SER A 253 17.03 -30.82 5.45
CA SER A 253 17.57 -30.57 6.79
C SER A 253 17.05 -29.26 7.36
N LYS A 254 17.17 -29.08 8.68
CA LYS A 254 16.78 -27.83 9.37
C LYS A 254 17.39 -26.59 8.72
N LYS A 255 18.67 -26.67 8.36
CA LYS A 255 19.42 -25.57 7.73
C LYS A 255 18.88 -25.28 6.32
N GLU A 256 18.68 -26.32 5.50
CA GLU A 256 18.14 -26.17 4.14
C GLU A 256 16.71 -25.60 4.14
N LEU A 257 15.84 -26.04 5.06
CA LEU A 257 14.48 -25.50 5.21
C LEU A 257 14.53 -24.00 5.55
N TYR A 258 15.38 -23.63 6.51
CA TYR A 258 15.57 -22.25 6.90
C TYR A 258 16.05 -21.39 5.74
N GLU A 259 17.07 -21.83 5.00
CA GLU A 259 17.60 -21.12 3.82
C GLU A 259 16.52 -20.92 2.75
N LYS A 260 15.68 -21.94 2.49
CA LYS A 260 14.57 -21.83 1.54
C LYS A 260 13.52 -20.81 1.98
N ILE A 261 13.21 -20.73 3.27
CA ILE A 261 12.30 -19.72 3.82
C ILE A 261 12.88 -18.32 3.60
N ILE A 262 14.16 -18.11 3.94
CA ILE A 262 14.83 -16.82 3.74
C ILE A 262 14.84 -16.43 2.26
N GLN A 263 15.12 -17.36 1.35
CA GLN A 263 15.10 -17.10 -0.10
C GLN A 263 13.70 -16.74 -0.62
N LYS A 264 12.64 -17.34 -0.07
CA LYS A 264 11.26 -17.06 -0.50
C LYS A 264 10.76 -15.68 -0.05
N ILE A 265 11.23 -15.19 1.10
CA ILE A 265 10.80 -13.91 1.69
C ILE A 265 11.66 -12.71 1.29
N SER A 266 12.88 -12.95 0.78
CA SER A 266 13.81 -11.92 0.31
C SER A 266 13.40 -11.42 -1.06
#